data_AF-A0A923D5X7-F1
#
_entry.id   AF-A0A923D5X7-F1
#
_cell.length_a   1.000
_cell.length_b   1.000
_cell.length_c   1.000
_cell.angle_alpha   90.00
_cell.angle_beta   90.00
_cell.angle_gamma   90.00
#
_symmetry.space_group_name_H-M   'P 1'
#
loop_
_entity.id
_entity.type
_entity.pdbx_description
1 polymer ?
#
loop_
_entity_poly.entity_id
_entity_poly.type
_entity_poly.pdbx_seq_one_letter_code
_entity_poly.pdbx_strand_id
1 'polypeptide(L)'
;MLCPGCRKLISIDEAACPYCGLTRPGTLKWLALLKRFSPEATNVVKVIIYTNVVFFILSLFLNPSEMGLTANPMGLLAPSNRSLFALGATGTIPVVQYGRWWTLISASFLHGGILHIFFNMAALSQLGPFIIQEFGANRFIVIYIA
;
A
#
# COMPACT_ATOMS: atom_id res chain seq x y z
N MET A 1 -16.61 26.73 9.88
CA MET A 1 -15.99 25.93 8.79
C MET A 1 -15.98 26.72 7.47
N LEU A 2 -15.09 26.41 6.52
CA LEU A 2 -15.16 26.97 5.17
C LEU A 2 -16.23 26.23 4.36
N CYS A 3 -17.13 26.96 3.68
CA CYS A 3 -18.12 26.38 2.79
C CYS A 3 -17.44 25.81 1.53
N PRO A 4 -17.73 24.56 1.10
CA PRO A 4 -17.12 23.97 -0.09
C PRO A 4 -17.58 24.63 -1.40
N GLY A 5 -18.76 25.27 -1.42
CA GLY A 5 -19.28 25.97 -2.61
C GLY A 5 -18.60 27.32 -2.86
N CYS A 6 -18.57 28.20 -1.85
CA CYS A 6 -18.12 29.59 -2.00
C CYS A 6 -16.87 29.96 -1.19
N ARG A 7 -16.31 29.04 -0.40
CA ARG A 7 -15.12 29.23 0.45
C ARG A 7 -15.23 30.35 1.49
N LYS A 8 -16.44 30.80 1.82
CA LYS A 8 -16.67 31.71 2.96
C LYS A 8 -16.74 30.93 4.28
N LEU A 9 -16.32 31.57 5.36
CA LEU A 9 -16.47 31.06 6.72
C LEU A 9 -17.95 31.08 7.12
N ILE A 10 -18.46 29.93 7.54
CA ILE A 10 -19.84 29.71 7.99
C ILE A 10 -19.86 28.89 9.30
N SER A 11 -20.97 28.94 10.04
CA SER A 11 -21.20 28.03 11.17
C SER A 11 -21.31 26.57 10.69
N ILE A 12 -21.03 25.61 11.58
CA ILE A 12 -21.13 24.18 11.28
C ILE A 12 -22.59 23.71 11.26
N ASP A 13 -23.45 24.38 12.04
CA ASP A 13 -24.86 24.04 12.27
C ASP A 13 -25.81 24.66 11.22
N GLU A 14 -25.26 25.34 10.22
CA GLU A 14 -26.05 26.03 9.21
C GLU A 14 -26.71 25.03 8.25
N ALA A 15 -28.04 25.04 8.17
CA ALA A 15 -28.81 24.16 7.30
C ALA A 15 -28.55 24.44 5.80
N ALA A 16 -28.22 25.69 5.45
CA ALA A 16 -27.79 26.10 4.12
C ALA A 16 -26.75 27.23 4.21
N CYS A 17 -25.82 27.30 3.26
CA CYS A 17 -24.84 28.38 3.22
C CYS A 17 -25.53 29.74 2.93
N PRO A 18 -25.36 30.77 3.79
CA PRO A 18 -26.01 32.08 3.60
C PRO A 18 -25.57 32.81 2.32
N TYR A 19 -24.38 32.47 1.80
CA TYR A 19 -23.77 33.18 0.68
C TYR A 19 -24.06 32.55 -0.68
N CYS A 20 -24.19 31.22 -0.75
CA CYS A 20 -24.33 30.50 -2.03
C CYS A 20 -25.52 29.54 -2.07
N GLY A 21 -26.28 29.41 -0.99
CA GLY A 21 -27.47 28.55 -0.94
C GLY A 21 -27.17 27.04 -0.89
N LEU A 22 -25.91 26.62 -0.79
CA LEU A 22 -25.56 25.19 -0.69
C LEU A 22 -26.18 24.57 0.55
N THR A 23 -27.05 23.57 0.38
CA THR A 23 -27.75 22.88 1.48
C THR A 23 -26.83 21.88 2.19
N ARG A 24 -26.91 21.85 3.53
CA ARG A 24 -26.13 21.00 4.44
C ARG A 24 -24.62 20.97 4.19
N PRO A 25 -23.95 22.14 4.14
CA PRO A 25 -22.51 22.23 3.84
C PRO A 25 -21.62 21.45 4.84
N GLY A 26 -22.07 21.24 6.08
CA GLY A 26 -21.38 20.44 7.09
C GLY A 26 -21.34 18.93 6.80
N THR A 27 -22.38 18.38 6.17
CA THR A 27 -22.50 16.93 5.90
C THR A 27 -21.66 16.45 4.71
N LEU A 28 -21.34 17.34 3.76
CA LEU A 28 -20.51 17.01 2.60
C LEU A 28 -19.08 16.60 2.97
N LYS A 29 -18.56 17.03 4.13
CA LYS A 29 -17.24 16.57 4.62
C LYS A 29 -17.19 15.07 4.85
N TRP A 30 -18.27 14.47 5.37
CA TRP A 30 -18.36 13.03 5.59
C TRP A 30 -18.47 12.28 4.27
N LEU A 31 -19.23 12.79 3.29
CA LEU A 31 -19.28 12.22 1.95
C LEU A 31 -17.91 12.29 1.23
N ALA A 32 -17.15 13.37 1.39
CA ALA A 32 -15.79 13.48 0.87
C ALA A 32 -14.80 12.53 1.58
N LEU A 33 -14.94 12.35 2.91
CA LEU A 33 -14.21 11.35 3.69
C LEU A 33 -14.58 9.91 3.33
N LEU A 34 -15.83 9.64 2.94
CA LEU A 34 -16.27 8.33 2.46
C LEU A 34 -15.83 8.06 1.02
N LYS A 35 -15.76 9.10 0.17
CA LYS A 35 -15.12 9.03 -1.15
C LYS A 35 -13.64 8.63 -1.05
N ARG A 36 -13.03 8.82 0.14
CA ARG A 36 -11.68 8.39 0.51
C ARG A 36 -11.51 6.87 0.55
N PHE A 37 -12.60 6.10 0.46
CA PHE A 37 -12.59 4.65 0.29
C PHE A 37 -13.41 4.25 -0.95
N SER A 38 -12.92 4.61 -2.14
CA SER A 38 -13.52 4.07 -3.38
C SER A 38 -13.39 2.53 -3.37
N PRO A 39 -14.46 1.78 -3.70
CA PRO A 39 -14.40 0.32 -3.78
C PRO A 39 -13.30 -0.16 -4.72
N GLU A 40 -13.11 0.53 -5.85
CA GLU A 40 -12.09 0.21 -6.86
C GLU A 40 -10.66 0.38 -6.30
N ALA A 41 -10.40 1.51 -5.64
CA ALA A 41 -9.10 1.76 -5.00
C ALA A 41 -8.79 0.72 -3.92
N THR A 42 -9.80 0.36 -3.13
CA THR A 42 -9.67 -0.65 -2.09
C THR A 42 -9.40 -2.04 -2.68
N ASN A 43 -9.99 -2.37 -3.84
CA ASN A 43 -9.78 -3.65 -4.51
C ASN A 43 -8.34 -3.79 -5.03
N VAL A 44 -7.79 -2.77 -5.69
CA VAL A 44 -6.39 -2.80 -6.18
C VAL A 44 -5.41 -2.99 -5.03
N VAL A 45 -5.59 -2.25 -3.93
CA VAL A 45 -4.76 -2.38 -2.72
C VAL A 45 -4.84 -3.79 -2.14
N LYS A 46 -6.04 -4.37 -2.04
CA LYS A 46 -6.23 -5.74 -1.56
C LYS A 46 -5.53 -6.78 -2.44
N VAL A 47 -5.61 -6.64 -3.76
CA VAL A 47 -4.91 -7.53 -4.71
C VAL A 47 -3.41 -7.52 -4.41
N ILE A 48 -2.80 -6.34 -4.31
CA ILE A 48 -1.38 -6.22 -4.01
C ILE A 48 -1.05 -6.83 -2.64
N ILE A 49 -1.85 -6.55 -1.61
CA ILE A 49 -1.66 -7.14 -0.28
C ILE A 49 -1.67 -8.67 -0.34
N TYR A 50 -2.66 -9.26 -1.02
CA TYR A 50 -2.73 -10.72 -1.16
C TYR A 50 -1.54 -11.28 -1.94
N THR A 51 -1.10 -10.61 -3.01
CA THR A 51 0.11 -11.00 -3.74
C THR A 51 1.33 -11.01 -2.82
N ASN A 52 1.55 -9.97 -2.01
CA ASN A 52 2.66 -9.92 -1.06
C ASN A 52 2.61 -11.04 -0.02
N VAL A 53 1.42 -11.29 0.53
CA VAL A 53 1.23 -12.37 1.50
C VAL A 53 1.53 -13.73 0.87
N VAL A 54 1.09 -13.97 -0.37
CA VAL A 54 1.39 -15.21 -1.11
C VAL A 54 2.90 -15.36 -1.34
N PHE A 55 3.59 -14.32 -1.79
CA PHE A 55 5.05 -14.35 -2.00
C PHE A 55 5.81 -14.58 -0.69
N PHE A 56 5.38 -13.95 0.40
CA PHE A 56 5.98 -14.14 1.71
C PHE A 56 5.80 -15.59 2.20
N ILE A 57 4.58 -16.12 2.13
CA ILE A 57 4.30 -17.52 2.49
C ILE A 57 5.15 -18.47 1.63
N LEU A 58 5.16 -18.27 0.31
CA LEU A 58 5.96 -19.07 -0.62
C LEU A 58 7.46 -19.04 -0.25
N SER A 59 7.99 -17.88 0.10
CA SER A 59 9.41 -17.72 0.47
C SER A 59 9.79 -18.49 1.73
N LEU A 60 8.87 -18.65 2.68
CA LEU A 60 9.05 -19.47 3.89
C LEU A 60 9.08 -20.96 3.56
N PHE A 61 8.21 -21.41 2.65
CA PHE A 61 8.09 -22.83 2.29
C PHE A 61 9.20 -23.34 1.35
N LEU A 62 9.91 -22.46 0.63
CA LEU A 62 10.98 -22.90 -0.28
C LEU A 62 12.19 -23.50 0.43
N ASN A 63 12.58 -22.96 1.58
CA ASN A 63 13.73 -23.45 2.36
C ASN A 63 13.44 -23.30 3.88
N PRO A 64 12.51 -24.10 4.42
CA PRO A 64 12.07 -23.95 5.81
C PRO A 64 13.17 -24.31 6.82
N SER A 65 14.16 -25.12 6.43
CA SER A 65 15.31 -25.50 7.26
C SER A 65 16.27 -24.34 7.54
N GLU A 66 16.24 -23.29 6.72
CA GLU A 66 17.07 -22.09 6.87
C GLU A 66 16.28 -20.91 7.48
N MET A 67 15.05 -21.15 7.98
CA MET A 67 14.27 -20.13 8.68
C MET A 67 14.96 -19.77 9.99
N GLY A 68 15.50 -18.55 10.04
CA GLY A 68 16.24 -18.06 11.21
C GLY A 68 15.30 -17.64 12.33
N LEU A 69 15.38 -18.31 13.48
CA LEU A 69 14.95 -17.73 14.74
C LEU A 69 16.08 -16.83 15.24
N THR A 70 15.90 -15.52 15.11
CA THR A 70 16.85 -14.51 15.58
C THR A 70 16.31 -13.78 16.81
N ALA A 71 17.21 -13.33 17.68
CA ALA A 71 16.88 -12.45 18.81
C ALA A 71 16.38 -11.07 18.35
N ASN A 72 16.54 -10.71 17.08
CA ASN A 72 15.99 -9.48 16.51
C ASN A 72 14.51 -9.67 16.15
N PRO A 73 13.56 -8.89 16.75
CA PRO A 73 12.14 -8.97 16.41
C PRO A 73 11.84 -8.80 14.91
N MET A 74 12.64 -7.99 14.20
CA MET A 74 12.45 -7.76 12.76
C MET A 74 12.81 -8.98 11.90
N GLY A 75 13.58 -9.93 12.41
CA GLY A 75 13.92 -11.16 11.71
C GLY A 75 13.07 -12.37 12.14
N LEU A 76 12.04 -12.19 12.96
CA LEU A 76 11.09 -13.25 13.27
C LEU A 76 10.41 -13.73 11.98
N LEU A 77 10.40 -15.05 11.75
CA LEU A 77 9.93 -15.66 10.51
C LEU A 77 10.54 -15.02 9.25
N ALA A 78 11.84 -14.73 9.29
CA ALA A 78 12.57 -14.28 8.12
C ALA A 78 12.78 -15.45 7.13
N PRO A 79 12.38 -15.30 5.86
CA PRO A 79 12.73 -16.27 4.81
C PRO A 79 14.24 -16.32 4.59
N SER A 80 14.73 -17.47 4.12
CA SER A 80 16.16 -17.59 3.78
C SER A 80 16.55 -16.66 2.63
N ASN A 81 17.80 -16.18 2.64
CA ASN A 81 18.35 -15.39 1.54
C ASN A 81 18.32 -16.15 0.20
N ARG A 82 18.43 -17.49 0.24
CA ARG A 82 18.33 -18.35 -0.94
C ARG A 82 16.92 -18.36 -1.51
N SER A 83 15.90 -18.48 -0.66
CA SER A 83 14.49 -18.37 -1.05
C SER A 83 14.20 -17.02 -1.70
N LEU A 84 14.66 -15.93 -1.07
CA LEU A 84 14.47 -14.58 -1.60
C LEU A 84 15.18 -14.40 -2.94
N PHE A 85 16.43 -14.87 -3.07
CA PHE A 85 17.17 -14.83 -4.32
C PHE A 85 16.51 -15.64 -5.44
N ALA A 86 15.97 -16.82 -5.12
CA ALA A 86 15.23 -17.65 -6.07
C ALA A 86 13.92 -16.99 -6.53
N LEU A 87 13.21 -16.33 -5.63
CA LEU A 87 11.97 -15.60 -5.92
C LEU A 87 12.18 -14.22 -6.53
N GLY A 88 13.44 -13.80 -6.70
CA GLY A 88 13.80 -12.60 -7.44
C GLY A 88 14.12 -11.38 -6.58
N ALA A 89 14.84 -11.58 -5.48
CA ALA A 89 15.55 -10.48 -4.84
C ALA A 89 16.47 -9.82 -5.86
N THR A 90 16.45 -8.49 -5.90
CA THR A 90 17.19 -7.69 -6.87
C THR A 90 18.54 -7.22 -6.33
N GLY A 91 19.39 -6.71 -7.21
CA GLY A 91 20.69 -6.16 -6.87
C GLY A 91 21.70 -6.32 -8.02
N THR A 92 22.93 -5.86 -7.80
CA THR A 92 24.00 -5.91 -8.81
C THR A 92 24.23 -7.32 -9.33
N ILE A 93 24.24 -8.32 -8.44
CA ILE A 93 24.46 -9.71 -8.82
C ILE A 93 23.29 -10.23 -9.70
N PRO A 94 22.02 -10.25 -9.24
CA PRO A 94 20.89 -10.67 -10.08
C PRO A 94 20.79 -9.94 -11.42
N VAL A 95 20.92 -8.61 -11.44
CA VAL A 95 20.66 -7.79 -12.63
C VAL A 95 21.85 -7.81 -13.59
N VAL A 96 23.06 -7.52 -13.12
CA VAL A 96 24.24 -7.33 -13.97
C VAL A 96 24.91 -8.67 -14.31
N GLN A 97 25.04 -9.57 -13.34
CA GLN A 97 25.76 -10.85 -13.57
C GLN A 97 24.85 -11.92 -14.16
N TYR A 98 23.61 -12.02 -13.70
CA TYR A 98 22.66 -13.05 -14.16
C TYR A 98 21.65 -12.55 -15.19
N GLY A 99 21.67 -11.26 -15.55
CA GLY A 99 20.74 -10.69 -16.54
C GLY A 99 19.27 -10.73 -16.14
N ARG A 100 18.96 -10.86 -14.83
CA ARG A 100 17.60 -11.06 -14.33
C ARG A 100 16.86 -9.74 -14.13
N TRP A 101 16.60 -9.01 -15.22
CA TRP A 101 15.90 -7.72 -15.18
C TRP A 101 14.51 -7.78 -14.51
N TRP A 102 13.86 -8.94 -14.57
CA TRP A 102 12.59 -9.19 -13.89
C TRP A 102 12.67 -9.03 -12.37
N THR A 103 13.87 -9.11 -11.76
CA THR A 103 14.02 -8.90 -10.31
C THR A 103 13.71 -7.48 -9.88
N LEU A 104 13.82 -6.49 -10.78
CA LEU A 104 13.42 -5.12 -10.50
C LEU A 104 11.94 -5.04 -10.11
N ILE A 105 11.10 -5.89 -10.71
CA ILE A 105 9.66 -5.92 -10.42
C ILE A 105 9.36 -6.90 -9.29
N SER A 106 9.93 -8.11 -9.30
CA SER A 106 9.58 -9.12 -8.29
C SER A 106 10.04 -8.74 -6.89
N ALA A 107 11.13 -7.96 -6.76
CA ALA A 107 11.64 -7.52 -5.47
C ALA A 107 10.61 -6.69 -4.69
N SER A 108 9.71 -5.96 -5.36
CA SER A 108 8.63 -5.19 -4.73
C SER A 108 7.61 -6.05 -3.98
N PHE A 109 7.66 -7.38 -4.13
CA PHE A 109 6.77 -8.32 -3.45
C PHE A 109 7.44 -9.13 -2.34
N LEU A 110 8.77 -9.00 -2.19
CA LEU A 110 9.56 -9.82 -1.28
C LEU A 110 9.76 -9.15 0.08
N HIS A 111 9.62 -9.92 1.15
CA HIS A 111 9.66 -9.42 2.52
C HIS A 111 10.59 -10.25 3.39
N GLY A 112 11.38 -9.59 4.23
CA GLY A 112 12.42 -10.20 5.06
C GLY A 112 11.99 -10.66 6.46
N GLY A 113 10.70 -10.62 6.81
CA GLY A 113 10.22 -11.03 8.13
C GLY A 113 8.77 -10.65 8.39
N ILE A 114 8.17 -11.22 9.44
CA ILE A 114 6.74 -11.06 9.73
C ILE A 114 6.36 -9.63 10.11
N LEU A 115 7.18 -8.97 10.94
CA LEU A 115 6.94 -7.57 11.31
C LEU A 115 7.15 -6.66 10.09
N HIS A 116 8.11 -6.99 9.24
CA HIS A 116 8.39 -6.23 8.03
C HIS A 116 7.19 -6.24 7.07
N ILE A 117 6.62 -7.42 6.76
CA ILE A 117 5.40 -7.48 5.94
C ILE A 117 4.20 -6.83 6.64
N PHE A 118 4.03 -7.03 7.94
CA PHE A 118 2.92 -6.43 8.68
C PHE A 118 2.89 -4.91 8.54
N PHE A 119 4.02 -4.23 8.82
CA PHE A 119 4.07 -2.77 8.73
C PHE A 119 3.93 -2.26 7.30
N ASN A 120 4.48 -2.96 6.29
CA ASN A 120 4.27 -2.59 4.90
C ASN A 120 2.81 -2.70 4.49
N MET A 121 2.11 -3.78 4.85
CA MET A 121 0.69 -3.95 4.50
C MET A 121 -0.20 -2.97 5.29
N ALA A 122 0.16 -2.65 6.54
CA ALA A 122 -0.50 -1.60 7.31
C ALA A 122 -0.33 -0.21 6.67
N ALA A 123 0.86 0.12 6.19
CA ALA A 123 1.11 1.37 5.46
C ALA A 123 0.38 1.38 4.10
N LEU A 124 0.44 0.28 3.36
CA LEU A 124 -0.20 0.14 2.04
C LEU A 124 -1.73 0.25 2.13
N SER A 125 -2.34 -0.36 3.14
CA SER A 125 -3.79 -0.26 3.37
C SER A 125 -4.25 1.15 3.76
N GLN A 126 -3.41 1.93 4.44
CA GLN A 126 -3.71 3.31 4.84
C GLN A 126 -3.45 4.31 3.71
N LEU A 127 -2.31 4.20 3.04
CA LEU A 127 -1.82 5.18 2.06
C LEU A 127 -2.25 4.84 0.62
N GLY A 128 -2.39 3.57 0.28
CA GLY A 128 -2.72 3.11 -1.07
C GLY A 128 -4.01 3.73 -1.63
N PRO A 129 -5.15 3.70 -0.90
CA PRO A 129 -6.38 4.30 -1.39
C PRO A 129 -6.27 5.81 -1.63
N PHE A 130 -5.49 6.51 -0.79
CA PHE A 130 -5.22 7.94 -0.95
C PHE A 130 -4.43 8.23 -2.23
N ILE A 131 -3.35 7.48 -2.47
CA ILE A 131 -2.54 7.64 -3.68
C ILE A 131 -3.36 7.33 -4.95
N ILE A 132 -4.19 6.28 -4.92
CA ILE A 132 -5.06 5.93 -6.06
C ILE A 132 -6.06 7.03 -6.37
N GLN A 133 -6.59 7.73 -5.37
CA GLN A 133 -7.53 8.84 -5.62
C GLN A 133 -6.88 10.06 -6.22
N GLU A 134 -5.66 10.39 -5.77
CA GLU A 134 -4.94 11.56 -6.27
C GLU A 134 -4.31 11.30 -7.65
N PHE A 135 -3.79 10.10 -7.89
CA PHE A 135 -2.99 9.79 -9.09
C PHE A 135 -3.63 8.78 -10.05
N GLY A 136 -4.63 8.02 -9.62
CA GLY A 136 -5.24 6.92 -10.37
C GLY A 136 -4.55 5.57 -10.16
N ALA A 137 -5.27 4.47 -10.43
CA ALA A 137 -4.79 3.11 -10.20
C ALA A 137 -3.54 2.74 -11.01
N ASN A 138 -3.46 3.15 -12.28
CA ASN A 138 -2.33 2.84 -13.15
C ASN A 138 -1.02 3.44 -12.62
N ARG A 139 -1.05 4.71 -12.18
CA ARG A 139 0.13 5.38 -11.62
C ARG A 139 0.51 4.79 -10.28
N PHE A 140 -0.46 4.42 -9.46
CA PHE A 140 -0.21 3.70 -8.21
C PHE A 140 0.53 2.37 -8.45
N ILE A 141 0.14 1.59 -9.46
CA ILE A 141 0.84 0.34 -9.80
C ILE A 141 2.29 0.63 -10.19
N VAL A 142 2.53 1.65 -11.03
CA VAL A 142 3.89 2.03 -11.41
C VAL A 142 4.70 2.47 -10.19
N ILE A 143 4.14 3.31 -9.32
CA ILE A 143 4.81 3.73 -8.08
C ILE A 143 5.14 2.54 -7.18
N TYR A 144 4.29 1.51 -7.18
CA TYR A 144 4.48 0.32 -6.35
C TYR A 144 5.61 -0.60 -6.86
N ILE A 145 5.78 -0.72 -8.18
CA ILE A 145 6.77 -1.63 -8.80
C ILE A 145 8.03 -0.96 -9.36
N ALA A 146 8.11 0.37 -9.29
CA ALA A 146 9.27 1.15 -9.72
C ALA A 146 10.38 1.17 -8.66
#